data_AF-A0AAN9IRY1-F1
#
_entry.id   AF-A0AAN9IRY1-F1
#
_cell.length_a   1.000
_cell.length_b   1.000
_cell.length_c   1.000
_cell.angle_alpha   90.00
_cell.angle_beta   90.00
_cell.angle_gamma   90.00
#
_symmetry.space_group_name_H-M   'P 1'
#
loop_
_entity.id
_entity.type
_entity.pdbx_description
1 polymer ?
#
loop_
_entity_poly.entity_id
_entity_poly.type
_entity_poly.pdbx_seq_one_letter_code
_entity_poly.pdbx_strand_id
1 'polypeptide(L)'
;MVSNTKKPLFFYVNLAKRYIQQHNEVVLSALGMAITTVVTVAKILKNNGLATQKRVLTSSVGIKDENKGRLVQKAKIEIVLGKSEKFDSMALALVESKSTTDDNK
;
A
#
# COMPACT_ATOMS: atom_id res chain seq x y z
N MET A 1 8.04 -1.37 -3.63
CA MET A 1 8.64 -2.28 -2.62
C MET A 1 8.73 -1.54 -1.29
N VAL A 2 8.23 -2.12 -0.20
CA VAL A 2 8.34 -1.56 1.15
C VAL A 2 9.46 -2.29 1.87
N SER A 3 10.53 -1.58 2.21
CA SER A 3 11.64 -2.07 3.03
C SER A 3 11.57 -1.45 4.42
N ASN A 4 11.97 -2.21 5.44
CA ASN A 4 11.97 -1.80 6.84
C ASN A 4 12.79 -0.50 7.03
N THR A 5 12.14 0.65 7.00
CA THR A 5 12.76 1.98 7.10
C THR A 5 11.78 3.04 7.60
N LYS A 6 12.35 4.13 8.13
CA LYS A 6 11.81 5.31 8.85
C LYS A 6 10.59 6.05 8.29
N LYS A 7 9.94 5.56 7.23
CA LYS A 7 8.79 6.25 6.61
C LYS A 7 7.50 5.93 7.39
N PRO A 8 6.66 6.93 7.71
CA PRO A 8 5.39 6.70 8.39
C PRO A 8 4.43 5.89 7.52
N LEU A 9 3.50 5.16 8.13
CA LEU A 9 2.54 4.29 7.43
C LEU A 9 1.82 4.98 6.26
N PHE A 10 1.34 6.21 6.48
CA PHE A 10 0.59 6.97 5.49
C PHE A 10 1.41 7.42 4.29
N PHE A 11 2.75 7.42 4.38
CA PHE A 11 3.59 7.64 3.20
C PHE A 11 3.29 6.59 2.13
N TYR A 12 3.22 5.32 2.52
CA TYR A 12 2.94 4.21 1.60
C TYR A 12 1.49 4.17 1.14
N VAL A 13 0.54 4.56 2.01
CA VAL A 13 -0.88 4.70 1.63
C VAL A 13 -1.04 5.74 0.53
N ASN A 14 -0.46 6.93 0.72
CA ASN A 14 -0.56 8.02 -0.24
C ASN A 14 0.15 7.71 -1.54
N LEU A 15 1.31 7.05 -1.46
CA LEU A 15 2.04 6.60 -2.64
C LEU A 15 1.18 5.61 -3.45
N ALA A 16 0.67 4.55 -2.81
CA ALA A 16 -0.17 3.56 -3.46
C ALA A 16 -1.44 4.19 -4.06
N LYS A 17 -2.07 5.15 -3.38
CA LYS A 17 -3.21 5.91 -3.91
C LYS A 17 -2.87 6.62 -5.24
N ARG A 18 -1.71 7.30 -5.31
CA ARG A 18 -1.24 7.97 -6.54
C ARG A 18 -1.00 6.97 -7.68
N TYR A 19 -0.35 5.84 -7.39
CA TYR A 19 -0.12 4.80 -8.41
C TYR A 19 -1.43 4.20 -8.93
N ILE A 20 -2.39 3.89 -8.05
CA ILE A 20 -3.72 3.41 -8.44
C ILE A 20 -4.43 4.45 -9.33
N GLN A 21 -4.34 5.73 -8.99
CA GLN A 21 -4.94 6.81 -9.78
C GLN A 21 -4.33 6.93 -11.19
N GLN A 22 -3.01 6.77 -11.31
CA GLN A 22 -2.29 6.94 -12.58
C GLN A 22 -2.30 5.69 -13.46
N HIS A 23 -2.26 4.51 -12.86
CA HIS A 23 -2.03 3.25 -13.58
C HIS A 23 -3.15 2.22 -13.40
N ASN A 24 -4.22 2.57 -12.69
CA ASN A 24 -5.35 1.70 -12.33
C ASN A 24 -4.99 0.46 -11.48
N GLU A 25 -3.71 0.26 -11.19
CA GLU A 25 -3.22 -0.90 -10.46
C GLU A 25 -1.91 -0.56 -9.73
N VAL A 26 -1.68 -1.23 -8.60
CA VAL A 26 -0.40 -1.17 -7.89
C VAL A 26 -0.04 -2.53 -7.32
N VAL A 27 1.27 -2.83 -7.32
CA VAL A 27 1.84 -4.02 -6.68
C VAL A 27 2.57 -3.59 -5.40
N LEU A 28 2.09 -4.08 -4.26
CA LEU A 28 2.73 -3.87 -2.97
C LEU A 28 3.55 -5.12 -2.59
N SER A 29 4.86 -4.96 -2.45
CA SER A 29 5.78 -6.05 -2.10
C SER A 29 6.59 -5.75 -0.83
N ALA A 30 6.80 -6.76 0.00
CA ALA A 30 7.61 -6.65 1.22
C ALA A 30 8.26 -7.98 1.64
N LEU A 31 9.31 -7.88 2.46
CA LEU A 31 10.05 -9.00 3.03
C LEU A 31 10.06 -8.93 4.56
N GLY A 32 9.95 -10.10 5.20
CA GLY A 32 10.06 -10.24 6.66
C GLY A 32 9.13 -9.29 7.42
N MET A 33 9.65 -8.52 8.37
CA MET A 33 8.85 -7.62 9.23
C MET A 33 8.08 -6.54 8.46
N ALA A 34 8.52 -6.16 7.25
CA ALA A 34 7.82 -5.17 6.43
C ALA A 34 6.50 -5.69 5.83
N ILE A 35 6.25 -7.01 5.89
CA ILE A 35 5.00 -7.63 5.41
C ILE A 35 3.80 -7.01 6.12
N THR A 36 3.88 -6.79 7.44
CA THR A 36 2.80 -6.19 8.23
C THR A 36 2.42 -4.81 7.69
N THR A 37 3.39 -3.99 7.30
CA THR A 37 3.13 -2.67 6.71
C THR A 37 2.36 -2.79 5.39
N VAL A 38 2.76 -3.69 4.49
CA VAL A 38 2.07 -3.90 3.21
C VAL A 38 0.65 -4.40 3.40
N VAL A 39 0.43 -5.36 4.31
CA VAL A 39 -0.91 -5.86 4.63
C VAL A 39 -1.79 -4.74 5.20
N THR A 40 -1.26 -3.93 6.10
CA THR A 40 -2.01 -2.79 6.68
C THR A 40 -2.34 -1.74 5.63
N VAL A 41 -1.41 -1.38 4.74
CA VAL A 41 -1.68 -0.43 3.64
C VAL A 41 -2.77 -0.97 2.72
N ALA A 42 -2.69 -2.24 2.32
CA ALA A 42 -3.72 -2.87 1.48
C ALA A 42 -5.09 -2.87 2.17
N LYS A 43 -5.12 -3.16 3.48
CA LYS A 43 -6.35 -3.13 4.28
C LYS A 43 -6.96 -1.73 4.33
N ILE A 44 -6.17 -0.69 4.58
CA ILE A 44 -6.64 0.70 4.60
C ILE A 44 -7.26 1.08 3.26
N LEU A 45 -6.57 0.81 2.15
CA LEU A 45 -7.06 1.17 0.81
C LEU A 45 -8.37 0.45 0.46
N LYS A 46 -8.48 -0.84 0.79
CA LYS A 46 -9.71 -1.62 0.55
C LYS A 46 -10.87 -1.15 1.43
N ASN A 47 -10.62 -0.92 2.71
CA ASN A 47 -11.65 -0.50 3.67
C ASN A 47 -12.18 0.89 3.36
N ASN A 48 -11.31 1.79 2.90
CA ASN A 48 -11.70 3.11 2.42
C ASN A 48 -12.30 3.05 1.00
N GLY A 49 -12.57 1.86 0.46
CA GLY A 49 -13.13 1.64 -0.86
C GLY A 49 -12.32 2.23 -2.02
N LEU A 50 -11.02 2.51 -1.83
CA LEU A 50 -10.11 3.04 -2.85
C LEU A 50 -9.47 1.94 -3.71
N ALA A 51 -9.56 0.69 -3.29
CA ALA A 51 -8.94 -0.39 -4.04
C ALA A 51 -9.71 -1.70 -3.91
N THR A 52 -9.60 -2.54 -4.93
CA THR A 52 -10.02 -3.94 -4.90
C THR A 52 -8.79 -4.84 -4.90
N GLN A 53 -8.84 -5.95 -4.16
CA GLN A 53 -7.76 -6.93 -4.20
C GLN A 53 -7.90 -7.79 -5.44
N LYS A 54 -6.89 -7.79 -6.30
CA LYS A 54 -6.82 -8.70 -7.45
C LYS A 54 -6.09 -9.99 -7.10
N ARG A 55 -4.99 -9.89 -6.35
CA ARG A 55 -4.13 -11.06 -6.07
C ARG A 55 -3.31 -10.87 -4.79
N VAL A 56 -3.05 -11.97 -4.10
CA VAL A 56 -2.10 -12.04 -2.96
C VAL A 56 -1.22 -13.25 -3.16
N LEU A 57 0.09 -13.05 -3.19
CA LEU A 57 1.09 -14.10 -3.26
C LEU A 57 2.00 -14.02 -2.05
N THR A 58 2.30 -15.17 -1.48
CA THR A 58 3.36 -15.34 -0.48
C THR A 58 4.38 -16.33 -1.02
N SER A 59 5.65 -16.07 -0.73
CA SER A 59 6.77 -16.94 -1.11
C SER A 59 7.88 -16.81 -0.07
N SER A 60 8.94 -17.61 -0.20
CA SER A 60 10.19 -17.38 0.51
C SER A 60 11.30 -17.05 -0.50
N VAL A 61 12.22 -16.18 -0.10
CA VAL A 61 13.43 -15.86 -0.87
C VAL A 61 14.65 -16.18 -0.03
N GLY A 62 15.61 -16.88 -0.62
CA GLY A 62 16.91 -17.14 0.01
C GLY A 62 17.78 -15.88 -0.04
N ILE A 63 18.23 -15.41 1.12
CA ILE A 63 19.12 -14.26 1.24
C ILE A 63 20.40 -14.74 1.90
N LYS A 64 21.54 -14.43 1.27
CA LYS A 64 22.85 -14.73 1.84
C LYS A 64 23.11 -13.76 2.99
N ASP A 65 23.25 -14.27 4.20
CA ASP A 65 23.68 -13.48 5.35
C ASP A 65 25.22 -13.43 5.34
N GLU A 66 25.78 -12.35 4.78
CA GLU A 66 27.23 -12.18 4.63
C GLU A 66 27.96 -12.19 5.98
N ASN A 67 27.28 -11.81 7.07
CA ASN A 67 27.86 -11.79 8.41
C ASN A 67 27.93 -13.18 9.07
N LYS A 68 27.14 -14.15 8.60
CA LYS A 68 27.04 -15.49 9.22
C LYS A 68 27.37 -16.64 8.26
N GLY A 69 27.64 -16.35 6.98
CA GLY A 69 27.92 -17.37 5.95
C GLY A 69 26.75 -18.33 5.67
N ARG A 70 25.56 -18.08 6.23
CA ARG A 70 24.38 -18.94 6.12
C ARG A 70 23.35 -18.35 5.17
N LEU A 71 22.66 -19.20 4.42
CA LEU A 71 21.51 -18.81 3.61
C LEU A 71 20.28 -18.75 4.51
N VAL A 72 19.65 -17.58 4.63
CA VAL A 72 18.44 -17.38 5.44
C VAL A 72 17.26 -17.21 4.50
N GLN A 73 16.22 -18.03 4.68
CA GLN A 73 14.96 -17.83 3.96
C GLN A 73 14.15 -16.71 4.64
N LYS A 74 13.76 -15.68 3.88
CA LYS A 74 12.82 -14.65 4.34
C LYS A 74 11.50 -14.79 3.60
N ALA A 75 10.40 -14.68 4.33
CA ALA A 75 9.08 -14.58 3.74
C ALA A 75 8.99 -13.30 2.87
N LYS A 76 8.32 -13.42 1.73
CA LYS A 76 7.96 -12.37 0.79
C LYS A 76 6.46 -12.36 0.60
N ILE A 77 5.87 -11.17 0.50
CA ILE A 77 4.48 -10.98 0.09
C ILE A 77 4.42 -10.06 -1.12
N GLU A 78 3.46 -10.31 -2.01
CA GLU A 78 3.08 -9.45 -3.13
C GLU A 78 1.56 -9.35 -3.21
N ILE A 79 1.02 -8.13 -3.05
CA ILE A 79 -0.41 -7.84 -3.12
C ILE A 79 -0.65 -6.96 -4.35
N VAL A 80 -1.50 -7.42 -5.26
CA VAL A 80 -1.96 -6.66 -6.42
C VAL A 80 -3.30 -6.03 -6.08
N LEU A 81 -3.36 -4.70 -6.15
CA LEU A 81 -4.56 -3.91 -5.89
C LEU A 81 -4.96 -3.17 -7.16
N GLY A 82 -6.23 -3.29 -7.56
CA GLY A 82 -6.83 -2.51 -8.63
C GLY A 82 -7.56 -1.28 -8.12
N LYS A 83 -7.72 -0.27 -8.97
CA LYS A 83 -8.63 0.85 -8.76
C LYS A 83 -10.04 0.32 -8.56
N SER A 84 -10.72 0.80 -7.51
CA SER A 84 -12.12 0.48 -7.29
C SER A 84 -13.02 1.39 -8.13
N GLU A 85 -14.26 0.95 -8.36
CA GLU A 85 -15.29 1.77 -8.99
C GLU A 85 -15.63 3.02 -8.16
N LYS A 86 -15.48 2.94 -6.83
CA LYS A 86 -15.74 4.03 -5.89
C LYS A 86 -14.59 5.03 -5.75
N PHE A 87 -13.47 4.81 -6.45
CA PHE A 87 -12.27 5.62 -6.26
C PHE A 87 -12.49 7.08 -6.61
N ASP A 88 -13.12 7.35 -7.75
CA ASP A 88 -13.30 8.70 -8.26
C ASP A 88 -14.39 9.45 -7.48
N SER A 89 -15.47 8.76 -7.08
CA SER A 89 -16.54 9.36 -6.27
C SER A 89 -16.05 9.77 -4.87
N MET A 90 -15.13 9.03 -4.27
CA MET A 90 -14.51 9.42 -2.99
C MET A 90 -13.38 10.45 -3.14
N ALA A 91 -12.71 10.50 -4.30
CA ALA A 91 -11.79 11.59 -4.58
C ALA A 91 -12.54 12.93 -4.65
N LEU A 92 -13.72 12.94 -5.26
CA LEU A 92 -14.60 14.12 -5.34
C LEU A 92 -15.17 14.51 -3.96
N ALA A 93 -15.66 13.54 -3.18
CA ALA A 93 -16.20 13.81 -1.84
C ALA A 93 -15.18 14.46 -0.86
N LEU A 94 -13.88 14.11 -0.98
CA LEU A 94 -12.81 14.74 -0.20
C LEU A 94 -12.49 16.18 -0.64
N VAL A 95 -12.77 16.53 -1.89
CA VAL A 95 -12.59 17.88 -2.43
C VAL A 95 -13.76 18.77 -1.99
N GLU A 96 -14.99 18.26 -2.03
CA GLU A 96 -16.19 18.97 -1.57
C GLU A 96 -16.20 19.20 -0.06
N SER A 97 -15.67 18.27 0.75
CA SER A 97 -15.53 18.48 2.20
C SER A 97 -14.50 19.54 2.59
N LYS A 98 -13.73 20.07 1.63
CA LYS A 98 -12.69 21.09 1.86
C LYS A 98 -13.13 22.49 1.42
N SER A 99 -14.30 22.64 0.78
CA SER A 99 -14.84 23.92 0.30
C SER A 99 -15.92 24.51 1.22
N THR A 100 -16.22 23.92 2.37
CA THR A 100 -17.21 24.43 3.34
C THR A 100 -16.60 24.69 4.72
N THR A 101 -15.60 25.55 4.79
CA THR A 101 -15.23 26.32 5.99
C THR A 101 -14.29 27.42 5.50
N ASP A 102 -14.88 28.56 5.15
CA ASP A 102 -14.34 29.92 5.25
C ASP A 102 -15.36 30.81 4.55
N ASP A 103 -16.40 31.18 5.29
CA ASP A 103 -17.21 32.40 5.10
C ASP A 103 -18.35 32.41 6.14
N ASN A 104 -18.03 32.82 7.37
CA ASN A 104 -18.97 33.63 8.14
C ASN A 104 -18.27 34.37 9.30
N LYS A 105 -18.02 35.65 9.04
CA LYS A 105 -18.03 36.83 9.91
C LYS A 105 -17.30 36.81 11.27
#